data_AF-A0A976PZN8-F1
#
_entry.id   AF-A0A976PZN8-F1
#
_cell.length_a   1.000
_cell.length_b   1.000
_cell.length_c   1.000
_cell.angle_alpha   90.00
_cell.angle_beta   90.00
_cell.angle_gamma   90.00
#
_symmetry.space_group_name_H-M   'P 1'
#
loop_
_entity.id
_entity.type
_entity.pdbx_description
1 polymer ?
#
loop_
_entity_poly.entity_id
_entity_poly.type
_entity_poly.pdbx_seq_one_letter_code
_entity_poly.pdbx_strand_id
1 'polypeptide(L)'
;GILPETEANVSAVAGKLKSGDLQDMTSGSFNIFLGQELARSLGVWPGDKITVVSPQLNVSPAGIMPRLKRFTVAGIFEVGMHEFDSGLVLMHMDDAAKLFKMKGKVSGVRFQIQHLFDAPRVRYEFSKALGGEYWVSDWTRRHANFFKAVQMEKTVMFVILSLIIAVAAFNIVSTLVMVVTDKESDIAILRTLGLSPVGIMRVFIVQGTVIGLMGTLIGMAGGVALALKAEDIVQWIEQQFQTKFLDPSIYYISELPSKILWSDVVLVCSISFILSIIATLYPAWKAARTHPVEALRYE
;
A
#
# COMPACT_ATOMS: atom_id res chain seq x y z
N GLY A 1 27.18 -11.13 -2.86
CA GLY A 1 27.67 -12.49 -2.59
C GLY A 1 26.66 -13.18 -1.71
N ILE A 2 26.24 -14.40 -2.06
CA ILE A 2 25.22 -15.18 -1.34
C ILE A 2 25.66 -16.64 -1.18
N LEU A 3 25.02 -17.36 -0.26
CA LEU A 3 25.10 -18.83 -0.17
C LEU A 3 23.83 -19.41 -0.83
N PRO A 4 23.93 -20.05 -2.01
CA PRO A 4 22.77 -20.50 -2.77
C PRO A 4 21.79 -21.35 -1.96
N GLU A 5 22.30 -22.26 -1.14
CA GLU A 5 21.54 -23.17 -0.28
C GLU A 5 20.68 -22.47 0.78
N THR A 6 21.01 -21.23 1.16
CA THR A 6 20.26 -20.45 2.16
C THR A 6 19.53 -19.26 1.58
N GLU A 7 19.86 -18.81 0.38
CA GLU A 7 19.27 -17.61 -0.24
C GLU A 7 17.75 -17.75 -0.42
N ALA A 8 17.26 -18.94 -0.77
CA ALA A 8 15.83 -19.21 -0.96
C ALA A 8 15.00 -18.98 0.33
N ASN A 9 15.63 -19.04 1.51
CA ASN A 9 14.96 -18.83 2.79
C ASN A 9 14.82 -17.34 3.16
N VAL A 10 15.52 -16.45 2.45
CA VAL A 10 15.60 -15.03 2.80
C VAL A 10 15.29 -14.09 1.63
N SER A 11 15.06 -14.64 0.44
CA SER A 11 14.96 -13.89 -0.81
C SER A 11 14.07 -14.60 -1.82
N ALA A 12 13.14 -13.85 -2.41
CA ALA A 12 12.27 -14.36 -3.47
C ALA A 12 12.99 -14.51 -4.83
N VAL A 13 14.23 -14.03 -4.97
CA VAL A 13 14.97 -14.05 -6.24
C VAL A 13 15.15 -15.48 -6.75
N ALA A 14 15.33 -16.45 -5.85
CA ALA A 14 15.50 -17.85 -6.22
C ALA A 14 14.30 -18.44 -6.97
N GLY A 15 13.08 -18.00 -6.65
CA GLY A 15 11.87 -18.42 -7.36
C GLY A 15 11.56 -17.62 -8.63
N LYS A 16 12.41 -16.64 -8.99
CA LYS A 16 12.18 -15.70 -10.09
C LYS A 16 13.30 -15.70 -11.14
N LEU A 17 14.04 -16.82 -11.23
CA LEU A 17 14.99 -17.05 -12.31
C LEU A 17 14.25 -17.21 -13.64
N LYS A 18 14.75 -16.57 -14.69
CA LYS A 18 14.31 -16.77 -16.08
C LYS A 18 15.21 -17.72 -16.84
N SER A 19 16.49 -17.80 -16.43
CA SER A 19 17.48 -18.72 -16.99
C SER A 19 18.58 -19.02 -15.99
N GLY A 20 19.23 -20.17 -16.17
CA GLY A 20 20.26 -20.71 -15.26
C GLY A 20 19.69 -21.36 -14.02
N ASP A 21 20.53 -22.11 -13.30
CA ASP A 21 20.20 -22.68 -11.99
C ASP A 21 21.06 -22.03 -10.91
N LEU A 22 20.47 -21.58 -9.80
CA LEU A 22 21.21 -21.05 -8.66
C LEU A 22 22.27 -22.03 -8.13
N GLN A 23 22.09 -23.34 -8.33
CA GLN A 23 23.07 -24.37 -7.98
C GLN A 23 24.36 -24.28 -8.81
N ASP A 24 24.34 -23.65 -9.99
CA ASP A 24 25.54 -23.40 -10.79
C ASP A 24 26.48 -22.39 -10.13
N MET A 25 26.01 -21.67 -9.12
CA MET A 25 26.78 -20.70 -8.34
C MET A 25 27.66 -21.41 -7.29
N THR A 26 28.66 -22.16 -7.73
CA THR A 26 29.59 -22.87 -6.83
C THR A 26 30.81 -22.03 -6.45
N SER A 27 31.44 -22.32 -5.31
CA SER A 27 32.65 -21.61 -4.87
C SER A 27 33.79 -21.73 -5.87
N GLY A 28 34.33 -20.60 -6.35
CA GLY A 28 35.44 -20.58 -7.31
C GLY A 28 35.03 -20.65 -8.78
N SER A 29 33.74 -20.82 -9.08
CA SER A 29 33.22 -20.82 -10.46
C SER A 29 33.33 -19.45 -11.12
N PHE A 30 33.30 -18.36 -10.32
CA PHE A 30 33.13 -17.00 -10.82
C PHE A 30 31.92 -16.86 -11.76
N ASN A 31 30.83 -17.55 -11.40
CA ASN A 31 29.54 -17.40 -12.04
C ASN A 31 28.78 -16.19 -11.45
N ILE A 32 28.00 -15.52 -12.29
CA ILE A 32 27.25 -14.33 -11.93
C ILE A 32 25.84 -14.37 -12.50
N PHE A 33 24.88 -13.91 -11.71
CA PHE A 33 23.48 -13.78 -12.08
C PHE A 33 23.12 -12.31 -12.13
N LEU A 34 22.47 -11.91 -13.21
CA LEU A 34 22.13 -10.52 -13.50
C LEU A 34 20.61 -10.33 -13.50
N GLY A 35 20.16 -9.17 -13.07
CA GLY A 35 18.78 -8.75 -13.34
C GLY A 35 18.54 -8.58 -14.85
N GLN A 36 17.30 -8.79 -15.29
CA GLN A 36 16.95 -8.79 -16.71
C GLN A 36 17.28 -7.46 -17.41
N GLU A 37 16.99 -6.32 -16.78
CA GLU A 37 17.28 -5.00 -17.36
C GLU A 37 18.79 -4.71 -17.39
N LEU A 38 19.55 -5.19 -16.40
CA LEU A 38 21.00 -5.09 -16.42
C LEU A 38 21.62 -5.94 -17.54
N ALA A 39 21.17 -7.19 -17.69
CA ALA A 39 21.63 -8.06 -18.78
C ALA A 39 21.31 -7.45 -20.15
N ARG A 40 20.10 -6.89 -20.31
CA ARG A 40 19.66 -6.22 -21.54
C ARG A 40 20.48 -4.96 -21.86
N SER A 41 20.75 -4.10 -20.87
CA SER A 41 21.55 -2.89 -21.07
C SER A 41 23.02 -3.18 -21.40
N LEU A 42 23.57 -4.27 -20.86
CA LEU A 42 24.92 -4.75 -21.18
C LEU A 42 24.98 -5.56 -22.49
N GLY A 43 23.83 -5.99 -23.03
CA GLY A 43 23.75 -6.81 -24.23
C GLY A 43 24.31 -8.23 -24.06
N VAL A 44 24.18 -8.81 -22.87
CA VAL A 44 24.77 -10.13 -22.51
C VAL A 44 23.71 -11.19 -22.25
N TRP A 45 24.09 -12.44 -22.52
CA TRP A 45 23.28 -13.64 -22.35
C TRP A 45 24.00 -14.67 -21.47
N PRO A 46 23.29 -15.69 -20.93
CA PRO A 46 23.95 -16.80 -20.24
C PRO A 46 25.04 -17.43 -21.11
N GLY A 47 26.25 -17.59 -20.55
CA GLY A 47 27.46 -18.02 -21.23
C GLY A 47 28.47 -16.90 -21.52
N ASP A 48 28.00 -15.65 -21.61
CA ASP A 48 28.87 -14.50 -21.86
C ASP A 48 29.75 -14.16 -20.66
N LYS A 49 30.81 -13.39 -20.89
CA LYS A 49 31.75 -12.96 -19.85
C LYS A 49 31.67 -11.47 -19.63
N ILE A 50 31.51 -11.07 -18.36
CA ILE A 50 31.54 -9.66 -17.95
C ILE A 50 32.69 -9.41 -16.98
N THR A 51 33.22 -8.19 -16.99
CA THR A 51 34.26 -7.78 -16.04
C THR A 51 33.65 -6.91 -14.96
N VAL A 52 33.69 -7.39 -13.72
CA VAL A 52 33.25 -6.64 -12.55
C VAL A 52 34.41 -5.82 -12.02
N VAL A 53 34.15 -4.53 -11.81
CA VAL A 53 35.10 -3.57 -11.23
C VAL A 53 34.71 -3.30 -9.78
N SER A 54 35.61 -3.58 -8.85
CA SER A 54 35.43 -3.23 -7.44
C SER A 54 36.14 -1.91 -7.14
N PRO A 55 35.50 -1.00 -6.38
CA PRO A 55 36.09 0.27 -5.96
C PRO A 55 37.24 0.10 -4.95
N GLN A 56 37.54 -1.13 -4.51
CA GLN A 56 38.68 -1.38 -3.66
C GLN A 56 40.00 -1.12 -4.39
N LEU A 57 40.83 -0.29 -3.78
CA LEU A 57 42.09 0.15 -4.34
C LEU A 57 43.19 -0.90 -4.09
N ASN A 58 43.82 -1.35 -5.17
CA ASN A 58 45.09 -2.06 -5.08
C ASN A 58 46.22 -1.04 -5.24
N VAL A 59 47.03 -0.87 -4.19
CA VAL A 59 48.24 -0.06 -4.26
C VAL A 59 49.36 -0.93 -4.84
N SER A 60 49.95 -0.47 -5.94
CA SER A 60 51.11 -1.09 -6.57
C SER A 60 52.15 -0.02 -6.94
N PRO A 61 53.42 -0.39 -7.20
CA PRO A 61 54.43 0.56 -7.68
C PRO A 61 54.05 1.28 -8.99
N ALA A 62 53.13 0.69 -9.78
CA ALA A 62 52.60 1.26 -11.01
C ALA A 62 51.38 2.19 -10.79
N GLY A 63 50.97 2.43 -9.54
CA GLY A 63 49.84 3.29 -9.19
C GLY A 63 48.69 2.56 -8.49
N ILE A 64 47.61 3.31 -8.26
CA ILE A 64 46.37 2.82 -7.66
C ILE A 64 45.45 2.33 -8.78
N MET A 65 45.17 1.02 -8.81
CA MET A 65 44.25 0.44 -9.79
C MET A 65 43.04 -0.20 -9.10
N PRO A 66 41.83 -0.07 -9.68
CA PRO A 66 40.65 -0.79 -9.20
C PRO A 66 40.83 -2.29 -9.44
N ARG A 67 40.14 -3.10 -8.64
CA ARG A 67 40.20 -4.56 -8.84
C ARG A 67 39.22 -4.99 -9.90
N LEU A 68 39.75 -5.64 -10.94
CA LEU A 68 38.98 -6.22 -12.03
C LEU A 68 38.93 -7.74 -11.86
N LYS A 69 37.75 -8.33 -12.02
CA LYS A 69 37.60 -9.77 -12.13
C LYS A 69 36.54 -10.11 -13.16
N ARG A 70 36.87 -11.07 -14.02
CA ARG A 70 35.96 -11.58 -15.04
C ARG A 70 35.10 -12.69 -14.47
N PHE A 71 33.80 -12.59 -14.73
CA PHE A 71 32.76 -13.55 -14.36
C PHE A 71 32.06 -14.06 -15.61
N THR A 72 31.53 -15.28 -15.54
CA THR A 72 30.65 -15.85 -16.58
C THR A 72 29.20 -15.67 -16.15
N VAL A 73 28.36 -15.13 -17.03
CA VAL A 73 26.92 -14.99 -16.80
C VAL A 73 26.30 -16.37 -16.80
N ALA A 74 25.86 -16.85 -15.63
CA ALA A 74 25.27 -18.18 -15.49
C ALA A 74 23.74 -18.16 -15.59
N GLY A 75 23.11 -17.03 -15.27
CA GLY A 75 21.66 -16.90 -15.34
C GLY A 75 21.16 -15.47 -15.23
N ILE A 76 19.87 -15.32 -15.49
CA ILE A 76 19.14 -14.04 -15.46
C ILE A 76 17.91 -14.20 -14.57
N PHE A 77 17.63 -13.19 -13.74
CA PHE A 77 16.42 -13.12 -12.91
C PHE A 77 15.58 -11.89 -13.23
N GLU A 78 14.29 -11.96 -12.89
CA GLU A 78 13.35 -10.82 -13.01
C GLU A 78 12.47 -10.78 -11.75
N VAL A 79 12.76 -9.85 -10.86
CA VAL A 79 11.99 -9.67 -9.61
C VAL A 79 10.70 -8.90 -9.87
N GLY A 80 10.62 -8.12 -10.96
CA GLY A 80 9.50 -7.26 -11.31
C GLY A 80 9.61 -5.87 -10.69
N MET A 81 10.81 -5.48 -10.26
CA MET A 81 11.12 -4.16 -9.71
C MET A 81 12.40 -3.66 -10.35
N HIS A 82 12.32 -2.57 -11.10
CA HIS A 82 13.42 -2.04 -11.90
C HIS A 82 14.70 -1.78 -11.08
N GLU A 83 14.61 -1.26 -9.85
CA GLU A 83 15.78 -1.03 -8.98
C GLU A 83 16.61 -2.31 -8.79
N PHE A 84 15.96 -3.46 -8.64
CA PHE A 84 16.63 -4.74 -8.51
C PHE A 84 17.03 -5.31 -9.87
N ASP A 85 16.15 -5.23 -10.87
CA ASP A 85 16.39 -5.82 -12.19
C ASP A 85 17.47 -5.06 -13.01
N SER A 86 17.74 -3.79 -12.68
CA SER A 86 18.78 -2.96 -13.31
C SER A 86 20.08 -2.87 -12.52
N GLY A 87 20.05 -3.08 -11.20
CA GLY A 87 21.17 -2.77 -10.30
C GLY A 87 21.70 -3.93 -9.45
N LEU A 88 20.95 -5.03 -9.32
CA LEU A 88 21.34 -6.15 -8.47
C LEU A 88 22.12 -7.22 -9.26
N VAL A 89 23.17 -7.73 -8.62
CA VAL A 89 24.00 -8.80 -9.13
C VAL A 89 24.23 -9.84 -8.04
N LEU A 90 24.02 -11.12 -8.34
CA LEU A 90 24.26 -12.23 -7.42
C LEU A 90 25.45 -13.07 -7.88
N MET A 91 26.26 -13.51 -6.92
CA MET A 91 27.46 -14.34 -7.13
C MET A 91 27.76 -15.10 -5.84
N HIS A 92 28.55 -16.17 -5.92
CA HIS A 92 28.88 -16.96 -4.73
C HIS A 92 29.59 -16.11 -3.67
N MET A 93 29.29 -16.34 -2.39
CA MET A 93 29.85 -15.58 -1.27
C MET A 93 31.38 -15.60 -1.27
N ASP A 94 32.00 -16.76 -1.53
CA ASP A 94 33.47 -16.87 -1.59
C ASP A 94 34.09 -16.11 -2.76
N ASP A 95 33.41 -16.04 -3.90
CA ASP A 95 33.91 -15.33 -5.07
C ASP A 95 33.79 -13.81 -4.89
N ALA A 96 32.70 -13.36 -4.25
CA ALA A 96 32.59 -12.00 -3.75
C ALA A 96 33.70 -11.69 -2.74
N ALA A 97 33.97 -12.58 -1.78
CA ALA A 97 35.03 -12.40 -0.78
C ALA A 97 36.42 -12.27 -1.43
N LYS A 98 36.71 -13.02 -2.50
CA LYS A 98 37.95 -12.88 -3.29
C LYS A 98 38.02 -11.52 -4.00
N LEU A 99 36.91 -11.05 -4.59
CA LEU A 99 36.84 -9.75 -5.25
C LEU A 99 37.07 -8.59 -4.26
N PHE A 100 36.42 -8.64 -3.09
CA PHE A 100 36.45 -7.60 -2.06
C PHE A 100 37.50 -7.81 -0.95
N LYS A 101 38.46 -8.74 -1.11
CA LYS A 101 39.49 -9.06 -0.09
C LYS A 101 38.95 -9.37 1.31
N MET A 102 37.76 -9.96 1.40
CA MET A 102 37.10 -10.31 2.67
C MET A 102 37.31 -11.79 3.01
N LYS A 103 38.56 -12.29 2.96
CA LYS A 103 38.83 -13.71 3.18
C LYS A 103 38.31 -14.16 4.56
N GLY A 104 37.37 -15.09 4.58
CA GLY A 104 36.75 -15.61 5.81
C GLY A 104 35.88 -14.58 6.56
N LYS A 105 35.52 -13.46 5.92
CA LYS A 105 34.70 -12.39 6.51
C LYS A 105 33.50 -12.10 5.61
N VAL A 106 32.40 -11.68 6.22
CA VAL A 106 31.19 -11.22 5.53
C VAL A 106 30.90 -9.76 5.88
N SER A 107 30.19 -9.05 5.01
CA SER A 107 29.78 -7.67 5.27
C SER A 107 28.57 -7.58 6.21
N GLY A 108 27.81 -8.66 6.35
CA GLY A 108 26.68 -8.74 7.26
C GLY A 108 25.89 -10.04 7.10
N VAL A 109 24.92 -10.22 7.98
CA VAL A 109 23.98 -11.34 7.98
C VAL A 109 22.59 -10.81 7.67
N ARG A 110 21.85 -11.50 6.81
CA ARG A 110 20.45 -11.20 6.49
C ARG A 110 19.58 -12.31 7.06
N PHE A 111 18.45 -11.93 7.64
CA PHE A 111 17.41 -12.84 8.09
C PHE A 111 16.05 -12.34 7.61
N GLN A 112 15.14 -13.28 7.37
CA GLN A 112 13.75 -13.00 7.05
C GLN A 112 12.91 -13.14 8.32
N ILE A 113 11.98 -12.21 8.51
CA ILE A 113 11.00 -12.25 9.59
C ILE A 113 9.65 -12.66 9.04
N GLN A 114 8.81 -13.32 9.84
CA GLN A 114 7.50 -13.80 9.41
C GLN A 114 6.53 -12.63 9.16
N HIS A 115 6.51 -11.65 10.06
CA HIS A 115 5.65 -10.47 9.95
C HIS A 115 6.45 -9.26 9.50
N LEU A 116 6.21 -8.81 8.26
CA LEU A 116 6.94 -7.70 7.64
C LEU A 116 6.93 -6.42 8.48
N PHE A 117 5.80 -6.10 9.12
CA PHE A 117 5.61 -4.89 9.92
C PHE A 117 6.25 -4.93 11.31
N ASP A 118 6.73 -6.10 11.75
CA ASP A 118 7.49 -6.21 13.00
C ASP A 118 8.95 -5.74 12.84
N ALA A 119 9.40 -5.49 11.61
CA ALA A 119 10.77 -5.11 11.30
C ALA A 119 11.34 -3.97 12.18
N PRO A 120 10.63 -2.86 12.45
CA PRO A 120 11.14 -1.80 13.33
C PRO A 120 11.34 -2.27 14.77
N ARG A 121 10.42 -3.10 15.28
CA ARG A 121 10.48 -3.67 16.64
C ARG A 121 11.63 -4.66 16.75
N VAL A 122 11.71 -5.62 15.84
CA VAL A 122 12.78 -6.64 15.79
C VAL A 122 14.14 -5.96 15.64
N ARG A 123 14.27 -4.96 14.76
CA ARG A 123 15.52 -4.18 14.64
C ARG A 123 15.92 -3.57 15.98
N TYR A 124 14.98 -2.94 16.68
CA TYR A 124 15.26 -2.30 17.97
C TYR A 124 15.72 -3.32 19.02
N GLU A 125 15.02 -4.45 19.14
CA GLU A 125 15.37 -5.54 20.05
C GLU A 125 16.77 -6.12 19.75
N PHE A 126 17.06 -6.41 18.47
CA PHE A 126 18.38 -6.90 18.04
C PHE A 126 19.48 -5.88 18.27
N SER A 127 19.25 -4.61 17.94
CA SER A 127 20.25 -3.55 18.14
C SER A 127 20.60 -3.38 19.62
N LYS A 128 19.62 -3.57 20.51
CA LYS A 128 19.84 -3.54 21.96
C LYS A 128 20.60 -4.77 22.45
N ALA A 129 20.25 -5.96 21.96
CA ALA A 129 20.91 -7.22 22.33
C ALA A 129 22.37 -7.30 21.86
N LEU A 130 22.69 -6.72 20.69
CA LEU A 130 24.01 -6.78 20.06
C LEU A 130 25.00 -5.70 20.56
N GLY A 131 24.63 -4.87 21.54
CA GLY A 131 25.57 -3.99 22.23
C GLY A 131 26.16 -2.83 21.42
N GLY A 132 25.62 -2.52 20.23
CA GLY A 132 26.00 -1.34 19.44
C GLY A 132 27.21 -1.49 18.51
N GLU A 133 27.91 -2.63 18.53
CA GLU A 133 29.02 -2.92 17.58
C GLU A 133 28.54 -3.23 16.15
N TYR A 134 27.25 -3.57 16.01
CA TYR A 134 26.64 -3.98 14.75
C TYR A 134 25.63 -2.95 14.27
N TRP A 135 25.68 -2.63 12.98
CA TRP A 135 24.65 -1.84 12.33
C TRP A 135 23.45 -2.71 11.94
N VAL A 136 22.35 -2.59 12.69
CA VAL A 136 21.10 -3.30 12.39
C VAL A 136 20.20 -2.42 11.53
N SER A 137 19.87 -2.88 10.32
CA SER A 137 19.05 -2.16 9.35
C SER A 137 17.96 -3.06 8.76
N ASP A 138 16.76 -2.52 8.66
CA ASP A 138 15.61 -3.18 8.08
C ASP A 138 15.04 -2.39 6.87
N TRP A 139 14.08 -2.99 6.18
CA TRP A 139 13.48 -2.43 4.96
C TRP A 139 12.80 -1.07 5.20
N THR A 140 12.21 -0.82 6.38
CA THR A 140 11.55 0.46 6.69
C THR A 140 12.53 1.63 6.77
N ARG A 141 13.80 1.36 7.12
CA ARG A 141 14.86 2.37 7.19
C ARG A 141 15.52 2.59 5.82
N ARG A 142 15.77 1.52 5.06
CA ARG A 142 16.39 1.61 3.74
C ARG A 142 15.50 2.32 2.72
N HIS A 143 14.18 2.13 2.84
CA HIS A 143 13.19 2.73 1.95
C HIS A 143 12.27 3.71 2.71
N ALA A 144 12.84 4.48 3.66
CA ALA A 144 12.06 5.37 4.53
C ALA A 144 11.28 6.45 3.75
N ASN A 145 11.84 6.97 2.66
CA ASN A 145 11.16 7.96 1.81
C ASN A 145 9.95 7.37 1.10
N PHE A 146 10.07 6.14 0.59
CA PHE A 146 8.96 5.41 -0.01
C PHE A 146 7.86 5.16 1.02
N PHE A 147 8.21 4.68 2.22
CA PHE A 147 7.21 4.45 3.26
C PHE A 147 6.53 5.73 3.73
N LYS A 148 7.28 6.83 3.90
CA LYS A 148 6.71 8.14 4.21
C LYS A 148 5.76 8.63 3.11
N ALA A 149 6.12 8.43 1.84
CA ALA A 149 5.27 8.78 0.72
C ALA A 149 3.94 7.99 0.76
N VAL A 150 4.02 6.67 0.92
CA VAL A 150 2.84 5.79 1.04
C VAL A 150 1.97 6.16 2.25
N GLN A 151 2.57 6.47 3.40
CA GLN A 151 1.83 6.87 4.60
C GLN A 151 1.14 8.23 4.41
N MET A 152 1.83 9.19 3.79
CA MET A 152 1.29 10.50 3.48
C MET A 152 0.13 10.40 2.50
N GLU A 153 0.26 9.57 1.46
CA GLU A 153 -0.81 9.29 0.51
C GLU A 153 -2.06 8.71 1.21
N LYS A 154 -1.89 7.70 2.08
CA LYS A 154 -3.00 7.16 2.88
C LYS A 154 -3.66 8.22 3.76
N THR A 155 -2.88 9.13 4.34
CA THR A 155 -3.40 10.21 5.18
C THR A 155 -4.22 11.20 4.35
N VAL A 156 -3.72 11.58 3.17
CA VAL A 156 -4.44 12.46 2.24
C VAL A 156 -5.74 11.81 1.76
N MET A 157 -5.71 10.52 1.39
CA MET A 157 -6.90 9.77 1.02
C MET A 157 -7.94 9.73 2.13
N PHE A 158 -7.52 9.52 3.39
CA PHE A 158 -8.40 9.58 4.55
C PHE A 158 -9.07 10.96 4.72
N VAL A 159 -8.30 12.05 4.55
CA VAL A 159 -8.84 13.41 4.63
C VAL A 159 -9.87 13.67 3.52
N ILE A 160 -9.57 13.29 2.29
CA ILE A 160 -10.48 13.45 1.13
C ILE A 160 -11.78 12.66 1.37
N LEU A 161 -11.68 11.38 1.74
CA LEU A 161 -12.84 10.55 2.03
C LEU A 161 -13.68 11.13 3.17
N SER A 162 -13.03 11.62 4.24
CA SER A 162 -13.71 12.26 5.36
C SER A 162 -14.48 13.52 4.92
N LEU A 163 -13.89 14.33 4.05
CA LEU A 163 -14.55 15.53 3.51
C LEU A 163 -15.75 15.17 2.63
N ILE A 164 -15.64 14.15 1.78
CA ILE A 164 -16.76 13.65 0.96
C ILE A 164 -17.92 13.18 1.86
N ILE A 165 -17.61 12.42 2.92
CA ILE A 165 -18.61 11.95 3.89
C ILE A 165 -19.24 13.15 4.63
N ALA A 166 -18.45 14.15 5.02
CA ALA A 166 -18.96 15.36 5.66
C ALA A 166 -19.94 16.12 4.76
N VAL A 167 -19.59 16.32 3.49
CA VAL A 167 -20.48 16.95 2.48
C VAL A 167 -21.76 16.14 2.30
N ALA A 168 -21.66 14.81 2.25
CA ALA A 168 -22.83 13.94 2.16
C ALA A 168 -23.73 14.04 3.41
N ALA A 169 -23.13 14.11 4.60
CA ALA A 169 -23.87 14.29 5.85
C ALA A 169 -24.60 15.65 5.89
N PHE A 170 -23.97 16.73 5.41
CA PHE A 170 -24.64 18.03 5.25
C PHE A 170 -25.85 17.94 4.32
N ASN A 171 -25.74 17.16 3.24
CA ASN A 171 -26.86 16.95 2.33
C ASN A 171 -28.05 16.29 3.04
N ILE A 172 -27.80 15.28 3.89
CA ILE A 172 -28.83 14.66 4.74
C ILE A 172 -29.49 15.69 5.66
N VAL A 173 -28.71 16.58 6.29
CA VAL A 173 -29.26 17.68 7.11
C VAL A 173 -30.21 18.54 6.28
N SER A 174 -29.75 19.02 5.11
CA SER A 174 -30.55 19.88 4.23
C SER A 174 -31.85 19.21 3.80
N THR A 175 -31.80 17.94 3.38
CA THR A 175 -32.99 17.19 2.97
C THR A 175 -33.95 16.96 4.13
N LEU A 176 -33.46 16.58 5.31
CA LEU A 176 -34.33 16.37 6.47
C LEU A 176 -34.97 17.66 6.97
N VAL A 177 -34.23 18.78 6.95
CA VAL A 177 -34.82 20.09 7.27
C VAL A 177 -35.93 20.44 6.30
N MET A 178 -35.75 20.18 5.01
CA MET A 178 -36.77 20.38 3.98
C MET A 178 -38.00 19.50 4.23
N VAL A 179 -37.80 18.20 4.54
CA VAL A 179 -38.91 17.30 4.87
C VAL A 179 -39.67 17.78 6.11
N VAL A 180 -38.97 18.28 7.13
CA VAL A 180 -39.62 18.83 8.34
C VAL A 180 -40.49 20.04 8.01
N THR A 181 -40.02 20.94 7.15
CA THR A 181 -40.82 22.11 6.74
C THR A 181 -41.98 21.72 5.82
N ASP A 182 -41.80 20.77 4.92
CA ASP A 182 -42.88 20.28 4.04
C ASP A 182 -43.95 19.51 4.82
N LYS A 183 -43.60 18.96 5.99
CA LYS A 183 -44.46 18.17 6.87
C LYS A 183 -44.90 18.90 8.12
N GLU A 184 -44.84 20.23 8.11
CA GLU A 184 -45.17 21.05 9.28
C GLU A 184 -46.63 20.90 9.73
N SER A 185 -47.58 20.85 8.78
CA SER A 185 -49.01 20.62 9.05
C SER A 185 -49.26 19.21 9.64
N ASP A 186 -48.64 18.18 9.06
CA ASP A 186 -48.71 16.80 9.56
C ASP A 186 -48.16 16.69 11.01
N ILE A 187 -47.06 17.38 11.30
CA ILE A 187 -46.48 17.46 12.65
C ILE A 187 -47.46 18.14 13.62
N ALA A 188 -48.10 19.24 13.20
CA ALA A 188 -49.07 19.96 14.01
C ALA A 188 -50.28 19.09 14.36
N ILE A 189 -50.82 18.33 13.40
CA ILE A 189 -51.91 17.37 13.65
C ILE A 189 -51.49 16.31 14.66
N LEU A 190 -50.31 15.71 14.50
CA LEU A 190 -49.82 14.71 15.47
C LEU A 190 -49.65 15.31 16.88
N ARG A 191 -49.21 16.57 16.97
CA ARG A 191 -49.06 17.29 18.23
C ARG A 191 -50.41 17.60 18.89
N THR A 192 -51.45 17.92 18.11
CA THR A 192 -52.81 18.14 18.65
C THR A 192 -53.49 16.83 19.06
N LEU A 193 -53.17 15.72 18.39
CA LEU A 193 -53.57 14.36 18.80
C LEU A 193 -52.84 13.84 20.05
N GLY A 194 -51.91 14.62 20.62
CA GLY A 194 -51.25 14.33 21.90
C GLY A 194 -49.83 13.79 21.79
N LEU A 195 -49.22 13.78 20.60
CA LEU A 195 -47.83 13.36 20.47
C LEU A 195 -46.87 14.38 21.10
N SER A 196 -45.98 13.91 21.97
CA SER A 196 -45.01 14.77 22.64
C SER A 196 -43.92 15.29 21.67
N PRO A 197 -43.24 16.41 21.98
CA PRO A 197 -42.10 16.89 21.19
C PRO A 197 -41.00 15.83 21.03
N VAL A 198 -40.77 15.04 22.09
CA VAL A 198 -39.81 13.92 22.07
C VAL A 198 -40.29 12.81 21.14
N GLY A 199 -41.60 12.57 21.05
CA GLY A 199 -42.20 11.64 20.10
C GLY A 199 -41.91 12.05 18.65
N ILE A 200 -42.13 13.33 18.30
CA ILE A 200 -41.78 13.87 16.98
C ILE A 200 -40.28 13.75 16.71
N MET A 201 -39.44 14.13 17.67
CA MET A 201 -37.98 14.01 17.53
C MET A 201 -37.55 12.56 17.24
N ARG A 202 -38.13 11.57 17.92
CA ARG A 202 -37.85 10.15 17.69
C ARG A 202 -38.22 9.70 16.27
N VAL A 203 -39.35 10.15 15.74
CA VAL A 203 -39.78 9.82 14.36
C VAL A 203 -38.71 10.26 13.36
N PHE A 204 -38.25 11.51 13.45
CA PHE A 204 -37.24 12.04 12.54
C PHE A 204 -35.84 11.44 12.75
N ILE A 205 -35.46 11.11 14.00
CA ILE A 205 -34.21 10.38 14.27
C ILE A 205 -34.25 8.98 13.64
N VAL A 206 -35.37 8.26 13.79
CA VAL A 206 -35.53 6.91 13.19
C VAL A 206 -35.51 7.00 11.66
N GLN A 207 -36.26 7.93 11.07
CA GLN A 207 -36.25 8.16 9.63
C GLN A 207 -34.83 8.44 9.11
N GLY A 208 -34.13 9.37 9.77
CA GLY A 208 -32.75 9.72 9.46
C GLY A 208 -31.78 8.55 9.58
N THR A 209 -31.91 7.76 10.65
CA THR A 209 -31.09 6.57 10.90
C THR A 209 -31.34 5.49 9.85
N VAL A 210 -32.59 5.28 9.43
CA VAL A 210 -32.93 4.32 8.37
C VAL A 210 -32.34 4.75 7.03
N ILE A 211 -32.45 6.03 6.68
CA ILE A 211 -31.83 6.57 5.45
C ILE A 211 -30.30 6.41 5.51
N GLY A 212 -29.68 6.76 6.63
CA GLY A 212 -28.25 6.60 6.86
C GLY A 212 -27.81 5.14 6.73
N LEU A 213 -28.50 4.22 7.39
CA LEU A 213 -28.21 2.79 7.35
C LEU A 213 -28.32 2.23 5.91
N MET A 214 -29.41 2.52 5.22
CA MET A 214 -29.62 2.06 3.85
C MET A 214 -28.57 2.64 2.90
N GLY A 215 -28.26 3.93 3.04
CA GLY A 215 -27.21 4.59 2.28
C GLY A 215 -25.83 3.96 2.52
N THR A 216 -25.47 3.69 3.77
CA THR A 216 -24.21 3.01 4.12
C THR A 216 -24.16 1.58 3.57
N LEU A 217 -25.25 0.81 3.67
CA LEU A 217 -25.31 -0.56 3.15
C LEU A 217 -25.18 -0.61 1.63
N ILE A 218 -25.92 0.25 0.91
CA ILE A 218 -25.86 0.34 -0.55
C ILE A 218 -24.48 0.82 -0.98
N GLY A 219 -23.94 1.84 -0.32
CA GLY A 219 -22.60 2.36 -0.60
C GLY A 219 -21.50 1.33 -0.34
N MET A 220 -21.59 0.58 0.75
CA MET A 220 -20.67 -0.51 1.08
C MET A 220 -20.74 -1.62 0.02
N ALA A 221 -21.95 -2.09 -0.32
CA ALA A 221 -22.12 -3.14 -1.32
C ALA A 221 -21.60 -2.72 -2.70
N GLY A 222 -21.95 -1.51 -3.14
CA GLY A 222 -21.46 -0.94 -4.40
C GLY A 222 -19.95 -0.71 -4.40
N GLY A 223 -19.41 -0.15 -3.32
CA GLY A 223 -17.97 0.09 -3.17
C GLY A 223 -17.15 -1.20 -3.16
N VAL A 224 -17.60 -2.23 -2.44
CA VAL A 224 -16.96 -3.55 -2.43
C VAL A 224 -17.05 -4.22 -3.80
N ALA A 225 -18.22 -4.17 -4.45
CA ALA A 225 -18.39 -4.73 -5.80
C ALA A 225 -17.45 -4.05 -6.82
N LEU A 226 -17.35 -2.73 -6.78
CA LEU A 226 -16.40 -1.96 -7.61
C LEU A 226 -14.95 -2.32 -7.28
N ALA A 227 -14.59 -2.44 -6.00
CA ALA A 227 -13.23 -2.79 -5.60
C ALA A 227 -12.83 -4.18 -6.08
N LEU A 228 -13.74 -5.17 -6.03
CA LEU A 228 -13.49 -6.53 -6.56
C LEU A 228 -13.31 -6.56 -8.08
N LYS A 229 -13.85 -5.56 -8.78
CA LYS A 229 -13.79 -5.42 -10.24
C LYS A 229 -12.88 -4.30 -10.71
N ALA A 230 -12.10 -3.70 -9.81
CA ALA A 230 -11.29 -2.53 -10.13
C ALA A 230 -10.28 -2.81 -11.26
N GLU A 231 -9.63 -3.97 -11.23
CA GLU A 231 -8.66 -4.37 -12.26
C GLU A 231 -9.33 -4.54 -13.62
N ASP A 232 -10.45 -5.29 -13.68
CA ASP A 232 -11.25 -5.48 -14.90
C ASP A 232 -11.71 -4.13 -15.49
N ILE A 233 -12.13 -3.20 -14.62
CA ILE A 233 -12.57 -1.85 -15.02
C ILE A 233 -11.40 -1.05 -15.60
N VAL A 234 -10.23 -1.07 -14.95
CA VAL A 234 -9.04 -0.35 -15.44
C VAL A 234 -8.62 -0.88 -16.80
N GLN A 235 -8.52 -2.21 -16.96
CA GLN A 235 -8.17 -2.83 -18.24
C GLN A 235 -9.17 -2.48 -19.34
N TRP A 236 -10.47 -2.44 -19.02
CA TRP A 236 -11.50 -2.01 -19.96
C TRP A 236 -11.30 -0.56 -20.40
N ILE A 237 -11.01 0.36 -19.47
CA ILE A 237 -10.71 1.77 -19.81
C ILE A 237 -9.45 1.86 -20.67
N GLU A 238 -8.36 1.16 -20.33
CA GLU A 238 -7.12 1.18 -21.12
C GLU A 238 -7.33 0.73 -22.57
N GLN A 239 -8.16 -0.31 -22.78
CA GLN A 239 -8.52 -0.78 -24.12
C GLN A 239 -9.31 0.26 -24.91
N GLN A 240 -10.26 0.97 -24.27
CA GLN A 240 -11.06 1.98 -24.94
C GLN A 240 -10.25 3.23 -25.31
N PHE A 241 -9.34 3.65 -24.43
CA PHE A 241 -8.55 4.88 -24.62
C PHE A 241 -7.18 4.63 -25.29
N GLN A 242 -6.87 3.37 -25.66
CA GLN A 242 -5.58 2.94 -26.23
C GLN A 242 -4.34 3.48 -25.50
N THR A 243 -4.50 3.76 -24.21
CA THR A 243 -3.46 4.36 -23.37
C THR A 243 -3.25 3.44 -22.18
N LYS A 244 -1.99 3.07 -21.91
CA LYS A 244 -1.63 2.35 -20.68
C LYS A 244 -1.47 3.37 -19.57
N PHE A 245 -2.33 3.33 -18.55
CA PHE A 245 -2.22 4.22 -17.40
C PHE A 245 -1.06 3.80 -16.49
N LEU A 246 -0.74 2.50 -16.49
CA LEU A 246 0.37 1.92 -15.74
C LEU A 246 1.44 1.42 -16.72
N ASP A 247 2.39 2.27 -17.06
CA ASP A 247 3.60 1.80 -17.72
C ASP A 247 4.51 1.14 -16.66
N PRO A 248 4.78 -0.19 -16.76
CA PRO A 248 5.66 -0.88 -15.81
C PRO A 248 7.07 -0.29 -15.74
N SER A 249 7.51 0.42 -16.79
CA SER A 249 8.81 1.11 -16.83
C SER A 249 8.87 2.36 -15.96
N ILE A 250 7.72 2.98 -15.64
CA ILE A 250 7.63 4.21 -14.84
C ILE A 250 7.16 3.93 -13.42
N TYR A 251 6.16 3.06 -13.25
CA TYR A 251 5.50 2.84 -11.97
C TYR A 251 6.05 1.66 -11.16
N TYR A 252 7.06 0.96 -11.68
CA TYR A 252 7.79 -0.10 -10.97
C TYR A 252 6.91 -1.27 -10.47
N ILE A 253 5.67 -1.37 -10.97
CA ILE A 253 4.65 -2.34 -10.58
C ILE A 253 3.92 -2.79 -11.86
N SER A 254 3.87 -4.10 -12.10
CA SER A 254 3.28 -4.69 -13.30
C SER A 254 1.76 -4.88 -13.23
N GLU A 255 1.20 -4.91 -12.01
CA GLU A 255 -0.22 -5.18 -11.73
C GLU A 255 -0.65 -4.35 -10.51
N LEU A 256 -1.85 -3.75 -10.52
CA LEU A 256 -2.46 -3.14 -9.33
C LEU A 256 -3.45 -4.14 -8.69
N PRO A 257 -2.99 -5.05 -7.82
CA PRO A 257 -3.90 -5.97 -7.15
C PRO A 257 -4.82 -5.18 -6.21
N SER A 258 -6.13 -5.26 -6.47
CA SER A 258 -7.13 -4.72 -5.56
C SER A 258 -7.23 -5.60 -4.32
N LYS A 259 -6.64 -5.13 -3.21
CA LYS A 259 -6.74 -5.80 -1.90
C LYS A 259 -7.66 -5.01 -0.99
N ILE A 260 -8.83 -5.57 -0.73
CA ILE A 260 -9.81 -5.01 0.19
C ILE A 260 -9.35 -5.29 1.62
N LEU A 261 -9.07 -4.21 2.36
CA LEU A 261 -8.83 -4.27 3.80
C LEU A 261 -10.17 -4.09 4.53
N TRP A 262 -10.73 -5.18 5.05
CA TRP A 262 -12.01 -5.15 5.76
C TRP A 262 -12.01 -4.21 6.98
N SER A 263 -10.86 -4.00 7.61
CA SER A 263 -10.69 -3.00 8.66
C SER A 263 -11.10 -1.60 8.19
N ASP A 264 -10.69 -1.23 6.98
CA ASP A 264 -10.91 0.10 6.42
C ASP A 264 -12.38 0.27 6.02
N VAL A 265 -12.97 -0.79 5.44
CA VAL A 265 -14.40 -0.83 5.11
C VAL A 265 -15.26 -0.64 6.37
N VAL A 266 -14.98 -1.41 7.43
CA VAL A 266 -15.73 -1.32 8.69
C VAL A 266 -15.55 0.05 9.34
N LEU A 267 -14.32 0.59 9.36
CA LEU A 267 -14.03 1.90 9.92
C LEU A 267 -14.79 3.01 9.19
N VAL A 268 -14.72 3.06 7.86
CA VAL A 268 -15.38 4.08 7.04
C VAL A 268 -16.90 3.96 7.15
N CYS A 269 -17.45 2.74 7.11
CA CYS A 269 -18.90 2.53 7.27
C CYS A 269 -19.37 2.96 8.66
N SER A 270 -18.59 2.66 9.71
CA SER A 270 -18.93 3.06 11.08
C SER A 270 -18.91 4.58 11.24
N ILE A 271 -17.89 5.26 10.73
CA ILE A 271 -17.78 6.73 10.78
C ILE A 271 -18.93 7.37 9.99
N SER A 272 -19.21 6.88 8.78
CA SER A 272 -20.30 7.38 7.93
C SER A 272 -21.66 7.21 8.62
N PHE A 273 -21.93 6.04 9.21
CA PHE A 273 -23.17 5.78 9.91
C PHE A 273 -23.33 6.68 11.15
N ILE A 274 -22.28 6.80 11.99
CA ILE A 274 -22.30 7.68 13.16
C ILE A 274 -22.53 9.14 12.74
N LEU A 275 -21.84 9.61 11.70
CA LEU A 275 -22.00 10.99 11.22
C LEU A 275 -23.41 11.23 10.68
N SER A 276 -24.01 10.24 10.01
CA SER A 276 -25.40 10.32 9.55
C SER A 276 -26.37 10.49 10.72
N ILE A 277 -26.19 9.74 11.81
CA ILE A 277 -27.02 9.88 13.01
C ILE A 277 -26.84 11.26 13.63
N ILE A 278 -25.60 11.74 13.77
CA ILE A 278 -25.31 13.07 14.33
C ILE A 278 -25.98 14.17 13.48
N ALA A 279 -25.91 14.06 12.15
CA ALA A 279 -26.55 14.98 11.23
C ALA A 279 -28.08 15.04 11.42
N THR A 280 -28.72 13.94 11.80
CA THR A 280 -30.18 13.86 11.96
C THR A 280 -30.70 14.52 13.25
N LEU A 281 -29.82 14.78 14.23
CA LEU A 281 -30.22 15.37 15.51
C LEU A 281 -30.73 16.80 15.37
N TYR A 282 -30.08 17.62 14.55
CA TYR A 282 -30.49 19.02 14.36
C TYR A 282 -31.89 19.14 13.70
N PRO A 283 -32.18 18.49 12.56
CA PRO A 283 -33.52 18.49 11.96
C PRO A 283 -34.59 17.94 12.90
N ALA A 284 -34.30 16.85 13.61
CA ALA A 284 -35.25 16.24 14.55
C ALA A 284 -35.60 17.18 15.72
N TRP A 285 -34.60 17.89 16.25
CA TRP A 285 -34.82 18.91 17.27
C TRP A 285 -35.63 20.10 16.74
N LYS A 286 -35.37 20.53 15.49
CA LYS A 286 -36.15 21.58 14.81
C LYS A 286 -37.63 21.17 14.69
N ALA A 287 -37.91 19.95 14.24
CA ALA A 287 -39.27 19.41 14.11
C ALA A 287 -40.03 19.36 15.44
N ALA A 288 -39.35 19.01 16.53
CA ALA A 288 -39.95 18.96 17.86
C ALA A 288 -40.41 20.33 18.38
N ARG A 289 -39.83 21.42 17.87
CA ARG A 289 -40.13 22.79 18.26
C ARG A 289 -41.20 23.49 17.41
N THR A 290 -41.76 22.81 16.41
CA THR A 290 -42.86 23.33 15.61
C THR A 290 -44.11 23.57 16.47
N HIS A 291 -44.67 24.78 16.40
CA HIS A 291 -45.86 25.17 17.15
C HIS A 291 -47.15 24.82 16.37
N PRO A 292 -48.09 24.04 16.95
CA PRO A 292 -49.28 23.58 16.22
C PRO A 292 -50.19 24.71 15.73
N VAL A 293 -50.24 25.81 16.48
CA VAL A 293 -51.14 26.95 16.21
C VAL A 293 -50.64 27.80 15.03
N GLU A 294 -49.33 27.86 14.80
CA GLU A 294 -48.76 28.64 13.70
C GLU A 294 -48.83 27.86 12.38
N ALA A 295 -48.60 26.55 12.42
CA ALA A 295 -48.62 25.69 11.25
C ALA A 295 -50.01 25.57 10.59
N LEU A 296 -51.09 25.57 11.38
CA LEU A 296 -52.48 25.49 10.89
C LEU A 296 -53.06 26.85 10.47
N ARG A 297 -52.33 27.96 10.66
CA ARG A 297 -52.81 29.32 10.31
C ARG A 297 -52.48 29.72 8.86
N TYR A 298 -51.63 28.95 8.18
CA TYR A 298 -51.15 29.24 6.83
C TYR A 298 -51.74 28.28 5.76
N GLU A 299 -52.72 27.45 6.14
CA GLU A 299 -53.75 26.89 5.24
C GLU A 299 -55.01 27.76 5.26
#